data_AF-A0A355SSY2-F1
#
_entry.id   AF-A0A355SSY2-F1
#
_cell.length_a   1.000
_cell.length_b   1.000
_cell.length_c   1.000
_cell.angle_alpha   90.00
_cell.angle_beta   90.00
_cell.angle_gamma   90.00
#
_symmetry.space_group_name_H-M   'P 1'
#
loop_
_entity.id
_entity.type
_entity.pdbx_description
1 polymer ?
#
loop_
_entity_poly.entity_id
_entity_poly.type
_entity_poly.pdbx_seq_one_letter_code
_entity_poly.pdbx_strand_id
1 'polypeptide(L)'
;MTTSMAANTLQQQLNLAISSFGQGEYVASYWHFESMELDYGQEPEFLHRNFQQTTLPVRAYAALMADRPTDALIYFGELLSHYKPRPGLRAFALYNAAIAQSQTQAIAAAAQTFRNFQLTFPDSNEAALARLQEADLRFEIGESEQAAALLDALYASDAPQTLRMQARLRALQIASEAHATERTCAILFDTDWKVAAMPDIAVLSFAALNAGDLLLQQGHYSEAVRAYRLTLPRTILMQKQRERLHALQQTIAEQSLFASSIWKRHSQQLLARLTRQMELLEKMDDYTPGLYLRAGQAYLLNQRFREATILFRTVARTAEFE
;
A
#
# COMPACT_ATOMS: atom_id res chain seq x y z
N MET A 1 38.11 40.88 -12.04
CA MET A 1 36.89 40.68 -12.84
C MET A 1 35.91 39.90 -11.97
N THR A 2 35.01 40.60 -11.30
CA THR A 2 33.90 40.02 -10.54
C THR A 2 32.81 39.65 -11.54
N THR A 3 32.65 38.36 -11.81
CA THR A 3 31.49 37.84 -12.55
C THR A 3 30.25 38.08 -11.71
N SER A 4 29.50 39.13 -12.04
CA SER A 4 28.10 39.31 -11.65
C SER A 4 27.30 38.14 -12.23
N MET A 5 27.04 37.09 -11.44
CA MET A 5 25.98 36.15 -11.77
C MET A 5 24.67 36.94 -11.75
N ALA A 6 24.07 37.16 -12.92
CA ALA A 6 22.74 37.74 -12.99
C ALA A 6 21.78 36.83 -12.23
N ALA A 7 21.14 37.35 -11.18
CA ALA A 7 20.11 36.62 -10.45
C ALA A 7 18.96 36.30 -11.43
N ASN A 8 18.53 35.03 -11.46
CA ASN A 8 17.40 34.61 -12.28
C ASN A 8 16.14 35.38 -11.85
N THR A 9 15.32 35.81 -12.81
CA THR A 9 14.04 36.48 -12.51
C THR A 9 13.05 35.49 -11.86
N LEU A 10 12.04 36.02 -11.15
CA LEU A 10 10.95 35.21 -10.57
C LEU A 10 10.34 34.23 -11.60
N GLN A 11 10.08 34.70 -12.82
CA GLN A 11 9.52 33.87 -13.89
C GLN A 11 10.50 32.78 -14.36
N GLN A 12 11.80 33.09 -14.42
CA GLN A 12 12.82 32.11 -14.80
C GLN A 12 12.92 30.99 -13.76
N GLN A 13 12.92 31.33 -12.47
CA GLN A 13 12.95 30.33 -11.40
C GLN A 13 11.68 29.48 -11.37
N LEU A 14 10.50 30.10 -11.58
CA LEU A 14 9.25 29.35 -11.70
C LEU A 14 9.30 28.36 -12.87
N ASN A 15 9.80 28.78 -14.04
CA ASN A 15 9.92 27.92 -15.21
C ASN A 15 10.86 26.74 -14.96
N LEU A 16 11.99 26.96 -14.26
CA LEU A 16 12.90 25.89 -13.84
C LEU A 16 12.19 24.90 -12.90
N ALA A 17 11.51 25.41 -11.86
CA ALA A 17 10.79 24.58 -10.91
C ALA A 17 9.72 23.70 -11.58
N ILE A 18 8.94 24.26 -12.50
CA ILE A 18 7.90 23.54 -13.26
C ILE A 18 8.53 22.54 -14.24
N SER A 19 9.63 22.91 -14.91
CA SER A 19 10.32 22.01 -15.84
C SER A 19 10.83 20.77 -15.12
N SER A 20 11.55 20.94 -14.01
CA SER A 20 12.03 19.81 -13.18
C SER A 20 10.87 18.98 -12.65
N PHE A 21 9.76 19.61 -12.24
CA PHE A 21 8.56 18.89 -11.82
C PHE A 21 8.00 18.01 -12.94
N GLY A 22 7.87 18.55 -14.15
CA GLY A 22 7.36 17.83 -15.32
C GLY A 22 8.25 16.66 -15.75
N GLN A 23 9.54 16.73 -15.45
CA GLN A 23 10.52 15.66 -15.68
C GLN A 23 10.56 14.62 -14.55
N GLY A 24 9.77 14.82 -13.47
CA GLY A 24 9.77 13.95 -12.29
C GLY A 24 10.96 14.19 -11.35
N GLU A 25 11.76 15.23 -11.57
CA GLU A 25 12.88 15.64 -10.74
C GLU A 25 12.38 16.45 -9.53
N TYR A 26 11.58 15.81 -8.66
CA TYR A 26 10.88 16.49 -7.58
C TYR A 26 11.81 17.15 -6.56
N VAL A 27 12.99 16.57 -6.30
CA VAL A 27 14.01 17.16 -5.41
C VAL A 27 14.54 18.47 -5.99
N ALA A 28 14.87 18.50 -7.29
CA ALA A 28 15.34 19.72 -7.96
C ALA A 28 14.22 20.77 -8.01
N SER A 29 13.00 20.35 -8.37
CA SER A 29 11.82 21.22 -8.35
C SER A 29 11.59 21.87 -7.00
N TYR A 30 11.67 21.10 -5.91
CA TYR A 30 11.55 21.59 -4.54
C TYR A 30 12.59 22.69 -4.26
N TRP A 31 13.87 22.43 -4.52
CA TRP A 31 14.92 23.42 -4.27
C TRP A 31 14.81 24.67 -5.14
N HIS A 32 14.28 24.56 -6.36
CA HIS A 32 13.96 25.74 -7.17
C HIS A 32 12.85 26.60 -6.55
N PHE A 33 11.81 25.99 -5.95
CA PHE A 33 10.81 26.75 -5.20
C PHE A 33 11.37 27.39 -3.94
N GLU A 34 12.24 26.70 -3.19
CA GLU A 34 12.88 27.25 -1.99
C GLU A 34 13.80 28.43 -2.32
N SER A 35 14.61 28.31 -3.39
CA SER A 35 15.42 29.44 -3.88
C SER A 35 14.56 30.63 -4.30
N MET A 36 13.41 30.37 -4.92
CA MET A 36 12.49 31.41 -5.38
C MET A 36 11.82 32.15 -4.22
N GLU A 37 11.43 31.45 -3.16
CA GLU A 37 10.94 32.10 -1.93
C GLU A 37 12.05 32.89 -1.23
N LEU A 38 13.28 32.41 -1.22
CA LEU A 38 14.40 33.12 -0.63
C LEU A 38 14.70 34.44 -1.35
N ASP A 39 14.65 34.45 -2.68
CA ASP A 39 14.95 35.62 -3.50
C ASP A 39 13.77 36.61 -3.59
N TYR A 40 12.53 36.12 -3.60
CA TYR A 40 11.34 36.92 -3.92
C TYR A 40 10.21 36.85 -2.88
N GLY A 41 10.39 36.17 -1.74
CA GLY A 41 9.31 35.87 -0.80
C GLY A 41 8.59 37.07 -0.17
N GLN A 42 9.20 38.26 -0.26
CA GLN A 42 8.59 39.51 0.22
C GLN A 42 8.00 40.37 -0.91
N GLU A 43 8.21 39.97 -2.17
CA GLU A 43 7.74 40.75 -3.32
C GLU A 43 6.23 40.58 -3.51
N PRO A 44 5.50 41.66 -3.87
CA PRO A 44 4.05 41.60 -4.10
C PRO A 44 3.63 40.56 -5.13
N GLU A 45 4.44 40.33 -6.16
CA GLU A 45 4.18 39.33 -7.20
C GLU A 45 4.21 37.90 -6.66
N PHE A 46 5.16 37.59 -5.78
CA PHE A 46 5.25 36.28 -5.13
C PHE A 46 4.09 36.07 -4.17
N LEU A 47 3.77 37.08 -3.36
CA LEU A 47 2.66 37.04 -2.39
C LEU A 47 1.28 37.11 -3.05
N HIS A 48 1.22 37.40 -4.35
CA HIS A 48 -0.03 37.55 -5.07
C HIS A 48 -0.84 36.24 -5.03
N ARG A 49 -2.13 36.35 -4.67
CA ARG A 49 -3.02 35.20 -4.46
C ARG A 49 -3.04 34.20 -5.62
N ASN A 50 -3.08 34.70 -6.86
CA ASN A 50 -3.13 33.84 -8.05
C ASN A 50 -1.81 33.06 -8.25
N PHE A 51 -0.68 33.67 -7.89
CA PHE A 51 0.63 33.03 -7.98
C PHE A 51 0.68 31.87 -6.99
N GLN A 52 0.43 32.14 -5.70
CA GLN A 52 0.43 31.13 -4.64
C GLN A 52 -0.56 30.00 -4.91
N GLN A 53 -1.79 30.30 -5.35
CA GLN A 53 -2.78 29.27 -5.66
C GLN A 53 -2.31 28.30 -6.77
N THR A 54 -1.45 28.77 -7.67
CA THR A 54 -0.92 27.97 -8.77
C THR A 54 0.33 27.20 -8.37
N THR A 55 1.19 27.79 -7.53
CA THR A 55 2.50 27.22 -7.16
C THR A 55 2.42 26.29 -5.95
N LEU A 56 1.62 26.61 -4.93
CA LEU A 56 1.50 25.84 -3.68
C LEU A 56 1.24 24.35 -3.90
N PRO A 57 0.32 23.90 -4.79
CA PRO A 57 0.08 22.47 -4.97
C PRO A 57 1.29 21.72 -5.54
N VAL A 58 2.02 22.36 -6.47
CA VAL A 58 3.21 21.79 -7.12
C VAL A 58 4.37 21.77 -6.13
N ARG A 59 4.56 22.86 -5.39
CA ARG A 59 5.57 22.99 -4.32
C ARG A 59 5.33 21.98 -3.20
N ALA A 60 4.10 21.85 -2.72
CA ALA A 60 3.71 20.90 -1.69
C ALA A 60 3.97 19.46 -2.10
N TYR A 61 3.61 19.10 -3.34
CA TYR A 61 3.87 17.76 -3.85
C TYR A 61 5.35 17.50 -4.10
N ALA A 62 6.10 18.49 -4.61
CA ALA A 62 7.55 18.39 -4.77
C ALA A 62 8.24 18.16 -3.41
N ALA A 63 7.85 18.90 -2.37
CA ALA A 63 8.32 18.71 -1.00
C ALA A 63 8.03 17.29 -0.49
N LEU A 64 6.80 16.81 -0.67
CA LEU A 64 6.41 15.45 -0.27
C LEU A 64 7.25 14.37 -0.96
N MET A 65 7.54 14.55 -2.25
CA MET A 65 8.35 13.61 -3.04
C MET A 65 9.85 13.75 -2.78
N ALA A 66 10.29 14.90 -2.25
CA ALA A 66 11.67 15.18 -1.84
C ALA A 66 11.98 14.78 -0.38
N ASP A 67 11.12 13.97 0.24
CA ASP A 67 11.25 13.54 1.65
C ASP A 67 11.25 14.72 2.65
N ARG A 68 10.45 15.75 2.34
CA ARG A 68 10.19 16.93 3.18
C ARG A 68 8.71 17.01 3.59
N PRO A 69 8.21 16.03 4.37
CA PRO A 69 6.79 15.95 4.67
C PRO A 69 6.27 17.10 5.55
N THR A 70 7.11 17.67 6.43
CA THR A 70 6.73 18.85 7.23
C THR A 70 6.45 20.06 6.33
N ASP A 71 7.32 20.32 5.36
CA ASP A 71 7.17 21.44 4.43
C ASP A 71 5.95 21.21 3.52
N ALA A 72 5.75 19.97 3.07
CA ALA A 72 4.54 19.59 2.34
C ALA A 72 3.26 19.89 3.13
N LEU A 73 3.23 19.61 4.44
CA LEU A 73 2.08 19.93 5.30
C LEU A 73 1.84 21.43 5.43
N ILE A 74 2.90 22.23 5.52
CA ILE A 74 2.79 23.69 5.54
C ILE A 74 2.11 24.17 4.24
N TYR A 75 2.65 23.77 3.09
CA TYR A 75 2.13 24.23 1.79
C TYR A 75 0.73 23.70 1.47
N PHE A 76 0.41 22.44 1.78
CA PHE A 76 -0.95 21.92 1.64
C PHE A 76 -1.91 22.59 2.62
N GLY A 77 -1.48 22.82 3.86
CA GLY A 77 -2.26 23.52 4.87
C GLY A 77 -2.61 24.94 4.45
N GLU A 78 -1.65 25.68 3.90
CA GLU A 78 -1.86 27.02 3.37
C GLU A 78 -2.88 27.00 2.22
N LEU A 79 -2.68 26.11 1.24
CA LEU A 79 -3.58 25.94 0.10
C LEU A 79 -5.02 25.64 0.55
N LEU A 80 -5.20 24.75 1.52
CA LEU A 80 -6.51 24.30 1.98
C LEU A 80 -7.20 25.31 2.91
N SER A 81 -6.45 26.15 3.61
CA SER A 81 -6.98 27.10 4.60
C SER A 81 -7.28 28.48 4.01
N HIS A 82 -6.42 29.00 3.13
CA HIS A 82 -6.50 30.38 2.64
C HIS A 82 -7.04 30.50 1.21
N TYR A 83 -7.08 29.39 0.47
CA TYR A 83 -7.54 29.36 -0.91
C TYR A 83 -8.79 28.48 -1.05
N LYS A 84 -9.50 28.68 -2.17
CA LYS A 84 -10.65 27.86 -2.56
C LYS A 84 -10.26 27.02 -3.78
N PRO A 85 -9.43 25.98 -3.62
CA PRO A 85 -9.02 25.14 -4.73
C PRO A 85 -10.24 24.45 -5.35
N ARG A 86 -10.18 24.24 -6.67
CA ARG A 86 -11.19 23.46 -7.39
C ARG A 86 -11.28 22.04 -6.81
N PRO A 87 -12.43 21.35 -6.90
CA PRO A 87 -12.65 20.07 -6.23
C PRO A 87 -11.54 19.03 -6.44
N GLY A 88 -11.08 18.83 -7.69
CA GLY A 88 -10.00 17.87 -7.97
C GLY A 88 -8.65 18.24 -7.33
N LEU A 89 -8.31 19.53 -7.30
CA LEU A 89 -7.09 20.02 -6.63
C LEU A 89 -7.21 19.90 -5.11
N ARG A 90 -8.40 20.15 -4.56
CA ARG A 90 -8.69 19.96 -3.15
C ARG A 90 -8.57 18.49 -2.73
N ALA A 91 -9.11 17.58 -3.54
CA ALA A 91 -8.98 16.14 -3.34
C ALA A 91 -7.50 15.73 -3.35
N PHE A 92 -6.76 16.14 -4.38
CA PHE A 92 -5.32 15.91 -4.48
C PHE A 92 -4.55 16.40 -3.25
N ALA A 93 -4.79 17.64 -2.81
CA ALA A 93 -4.10 18.23 -1.67
C ALA A 93 -4.45 17.51 -0.36
N LEU A 94 -5.73 17.21 -0.14
CA LEU A 94 -6.19 16.54 1.09
C LEU A 94 -5.62 15.12 1.20
N TYR A 95 -5.61 14.37 0.10
CA TYR A 95 -5.04 13.01 0.07
C TYR A 95 -3.52 13.03 0.35
N ASN A 96 -2.78 13.93 -0.30
CA ASN A 96 -1.33 14.01 -0.11
C ASN A 96 -0.94 14.62 1.25
N ALA A 97 -1.77 15.50 1.83
CA ALA A 97 -1.61 15.94 3.20
C ALA A 97 -1.74 14.78 4.20
N ALA A 98 -2.69 13.86 3.99
CA ALA A 98 -2.81 12.65 4.82
C ALA A 98 -1.56 11.76 4.73
N ILE A 99 -0.98 11.61 3.53
CA ILE A 99 0.30 10.91 3.36
C ILE A 99 1.42 11.62 4.13
N ALA A 100 1.53 12.94 4.01
CA ALA A 100 2.56 13.72 4.71
C ALA A 100 2.41 13.65 6.24
N GLN A 101 1.16 13.62 6.75
CA GLN A 101 0.87 13.38 8.17
C GLN A 101 1.34 12.00 8.62
N SER A 102 1.11 10.96 7.81
CA SER A 102 1.59 9.61 8.11
C SER A 102 3.13 9.56 8.17
N GLN A 103 3.82 10.21 7.22
CA GLN A 103 5.29 10.27 7.20
C GLN A 103 5.90 11.06 8.38
N THR A 104 5.16 12.00 8.95
CA THR A 104 5.56 12.76 10.15
C THR A 104 5.12 12.11 11.47
N GLN A 105 4.65 10.85 11.43
CA GLN A 105 4.16 10.11 12.60
C GLN A 105 2.92 10.72 13.27
N ALA A 106 2.20 11.62 12.58
CA ALA A 106 0.91 12.14 13.01
C ALA A 106 -0.22 11.17 12.60
N ILE A 107 -0.11 9.90 13.01
CA ILE A 107 -0.91 8.77 12.51
C ILE A 107 -2.42 8.98 12.70
N ALA A 108 -2.86 9.41 13.89
CA ALA A 108 -4.27 9.70 14.15
C ALA A 108 -4.82 10.84 13.29
N ALA A 109 -4.02 11.89 13.06
CA ALA A 109 -4.40 12.98 12.18
C ALA A 109 -4.51 12.52 10.71
N ALA A 110 -3.56 11.68 10.26
CA ALA A 110 -3.58 11.08 8.93
C ALA A 110 -4.86 10.25 8.70
N ALA A 111 -5.20 9.38 9.65
CA ALA A 111 -6.42 8.57 9.61
C ALA A 111 -7.67 9.46 9.49
N GLN A 112 -7.74 10.53 10.30
CA GLN A 112 -8.86 11.47 10.25
C GLN A 112 -8.92 12.24 8.92
N THR A 113 -7.77 12.60 8.34
CA THR A 113 -7.71 13.29 7.04
C THR A 113 -8.17 12.38 5.91
N PHE A 114 -7.79 11.09 5.91
CA PHE A 114 -8.32 10.11 4.95
C PHE A 114 -9.83 9.88 5.11
N ARG A 115 -10.34 9.88 6.35
CA ARG A 115 -11.78 9.85 6.60
C ARG A 115 -12.49 11.07 6.02
N ASN A 116 -11.94 12.26 6.27
CA ASN A 116 -12.48 13.51 5.74
C ASN A 116 -12.45 13.52 4.21
N PHE A 117 -11.41 12.96 3.59
CA PHE A 117 -11.33 12.78 2.14
C PHE A 117 -12.50 11.93 1.63
N GLN A 118 -12.74 10.77 2.23
CA GLN A 118 -13.83 9.87 1.83
C GLN A 118 -15.21 10.54 1.96
N LEU A 119 -15.43 11.30 3.04
CA LEU A 119 -16.70 12.01 3.25
C LEU A 119 -16.90 13.18 2.27
N THR A 120 -15.81 13.82 1.84
CA THR A 120 -15.85 14.97 0.94
C THR A 120 -15.91 14.55 -0.53
N PHE A 121 -15.29 13.42 -0.88
CA PHE A 121 -15.16 12.91 -2.24
C PHE A 121 -15.58 11.42 -2.34
N PRO A 122 -16.81 11.06 -1.94
CA PRO A 122 -17.24 9.66 -1.84
C PRO A 122 -17.21 8.92 -3.18
N ASP A 123 -17.48 9.63 -4.28
CA ASP A 123 -17.52 9.06 -5.63
C ASP A 123 -16.17 9.12 -6.36
N SER A 124 -15.11 9.57 -5.69
CA SER A 124 -13.77 9.58 -6.29
C SER A 124 -13.22 8.15 -6.39
N ASN A 125 -12.46 7.89 -7.45
CA ASN A 125 -11.77 6.61 -7.62
C ASN A 125 -10.85 6.32 -6.42
N GLU A 126 -10.27 7.36 -5.83
CA GLU A 126 -9.34 7.30 -4.71
C GLU A 126 -10.01 7.06 -3.36
N ALA A 127 -11.34 7.19 -3.23
CA ALA A 127 -12.03 7.01 -1.94
C ALA A 127 -11.83 5.60 -1.36
N ALA A 128 -11.87 4.58 -2.22
CA ALA A 128 -11.62 3.20 -1.81
C ALA A 128 -10.18 2.99 -1.32
N LEU A 129 -9.22 3.67 -1.96
CA LEU A 129 -7.81 3.62 -1.54
C LEU A 129 -7.60 4.38 -0.22
N ALA A 130 -8.22 5.56 -0.07
CA ALA A 130 -8.22 6.31 1.18
C ALA A 130 -8.78 5.49 2.35
N ARG A 131 -9.84 4.70 2.11
CA ARG A 131 -10.40 3.78 3.12
C ARG A 131 -9.41 2.72 3.56
N LEU A 132 -8.68 2.14 2.61
CA LEU A 132 -7.63 1.16 2.91
C LEU A 132 -6.51 1.79 3.75
N GLN A 133 -6.06 2.99 3.38
CA GLN A 133 -5.04 3.73 4.13
C GLN A 133 -5.53 4.11 5.54
N GLU A 134 -6.78 4.57 5.67
CA GLU A 134 -7.38 4.84 6.99
C GLU A 134 -7.35 3.59 7.86
N ALA A 135 -7.78 2.44 7.34
CA ALA A 135 -7.80 1.20 8.10
C ALA A 135 -6.41 0.80 8.62
N ASP A 136 -5.36 0.93 7.78
CA ASP A 136 -3.99 0.64 8.18
C ASP A 136 -3.54 1.54 9.34
N LEU A 137 -3.79 2.85 9.25
CA LEU A 137 -3.41 3.82 10.26
C LEU A 137 -4.23 3.66 11.56
N ARG A 138 -5.52 3.33 11.46
CA ARG A 138 -6.39 3.03 12.61
C ARG A 138 -5.87 1.82 13.39
N PHE A 139 -5.44 0.78 12.67
CA PHE A 139 -4.83 -0.39 13.30
C PHE A 139 -3.52 -0.03 14.01
N GLU A 140 -2.66 0.78 13.37
CA GLU A 140 -1.38 1.22 13.95
C GLU A 140 -1.54 1.98 15.27
N ILE A 141 -2.61 2.75 15.44
CA ILE A 141 -2.93 3.45 16.71
C ILE A 141 -3.73 2.59 17.70
N GLY A 142 -3.90 1.29 17.44
CA GLY A 142 -4.59 0.34 18.33
C GLY A 142 -6.11 0.30 18.19
N GLU A 143 -6.69 0.99 17.22
CA GLU A 143 -8.14 0.98 16.95
C GLU A 143 -8.53 -0.20 16.04
N SER A 144 -8.16 -1.43 16.46
CA SER A 144 -8.28 -2.65 15.67
C SER A 144 -9.70 -2.97 15.19
N GLU A 145 -10.72 -2.72 16.02
CA GLU A 145 -12.12 -2.94 15.64
C GLU A 145 -12.58 -1.98 14.52
N GLN A 146 -12.15 -0.72 14.57
CA GLN A 146 -12.48 0.26 13.54
C GLN A 146 -11.77 -0.08 12.22
N ALA A 147 -10.49 -0.46 12.30
CA ALA A 147 -9.73 -0.91 11.15
C ALA A 147 -10.39 -2.13 10.48
N ALA A 148 -10.75 -3.14 11.28
CA ALA A 148 -11.48 -4.32 10.83
C ALA A 148 -12.79 -3.97 10.12
N ALA A 149 -13.61 -3.10 10.71
CA ALA A 149 -14.88 -2.68 10.12
C ALA A 149 -14.70 -1.93 8.78
N LEU A 150 -13.67 -1.06 8.67
CA LEU A 150 -13.36 -0.36 7.43
C LEU A 150 -12.95 -1.34 6.30
N LEU A 151 -12.17 -2.37 6.63
CA LEU A 151 -11.72 -3.38 5.67
C LEU A 151 -12.87 -4.29 5.23
N ASP A 152 -13.74 -4.70 6.15
CA ASP A 152 -14.93 -5.50 5.83
C ASP A 152 -15.88 -4.71 4.92
N ALA A 153 -16.12 -3.43 5.24
CA ALA A 153 -16.92 -2.55 4.40
C ALA A 153 -16.30 -2.32 3.01
N LEU A 154 -14.97 -2.22 2.93
CA LEU A 154 -14.27 -2.12 1.64
C LEU A 154 -14.41 -3.41 0.84
N TYR A 155 -14.23 -4.56 1.47
CA TYR A 155 -14.36 -5.87 0.83
C TYR A 155 -15.78 -6.10 0.26
N ALA A 156 -16.82 -5.69 1.00
CA ALA A 156 -18.21 -5.82 0.59
C ALA A 156 -18.69 -4.78 -0.44
N SER A 157 -17.86 -3.77 -0.75
CA SER A 157 -18.24 -2.67 -1.66
C SER A 157 -18.15 -3.04 -3.16
N ASP A 158 -18.48 -2.07 -4.01
CA ASP A 158 -18.32 -2.11 -5.47
C ASP A 158 -16.94 -1.61 -5.94
N ALA A 159 -15.98 -1.41 -5.02
CA ALA A 159 -14.62 -1.02 -5.37
C ALA A 159 -13.94 -2.03 -6.32
N PRO A 160 -12.89 -1.63 -7.06
CA PRO A 160 -12.14 -2.54 -7.92
C PRO A 160 -11.75 -3.83 -7.19
N GLN A 161 -11.93 -4.97 -7.86
CA GLN A 161 -11.78 -6.29 -7.22
C GLN A 161 -10.41 -6.48 -6.56
N THR A 162 -9.36 -5.93 -7.15
CA THR A 162 -8.00 -5.94 -6.59
C THR A 162 -7.92 -5.24 -5.22
N LEU A 163 -8.56 -4.07 -5.07
CA LEU A 163 -8.62 -3.38 -3.78
C LEU A 163 -9.44 -4.15 -2.75
N ARG A 164 -10.54 -4.78 -3.17
CA ARG A 164 -11.36 -5.62 -2.29
C ARG A 164 -10.59 -6.83 -1.78
N MET A 165 -9.79 -7.47 -2.64
CA MET A 165 -8.87 -8.53 -2.23
C MET A 165 -7.76 -8.01 -1.31
N GLN A 166 -7.23 -6.82 -1.56
CA GLN A 166 -6.26 -6.19 -0.68
C GLN A 166 -6.83 -5.94 0.72
N ALA A 167 -8.06 -5.44 0.80
CA ALA A 167 -8.75 -5.20 2.06
C ALA A 167 -8.95 -6.50 2.85
N ARG A 168 -9.41 -7.55 2.18
CA ARG A 168 -9.60 -8.88 2.78
C ARG A 168 -8.27 -9.47 3.27
N LEU A 169 -7.19 -9.35 2.49
CA LEU A 169 -5.86 -9.77 2.93
C LEU A 169 -5.39 -9.02 4.17
N ARG A 170 -5.59 -7.69 4.19
CA ARG A 170 -5.20 -6.89 5.34
C ARG A 170 -6.00 -7.23 6.58
N ALA A 171 -7.31 -7.47 6.42
CA ALA A 171 -8.18 -7.93 7.51
C ALA A 171 -7.71 -9.29 8.07
N LEU A 172 -7.26 -10.20 7.20
CA LEU A 172 -6.69 -11.49 7.59
C LEU A 172 -5.39 -11.32 8.40
N GLN A 173 -4.51 -10.42 7.99
CA GLN A 173 -3.27 -10.13 8.72
C GLN A 173 -3.57 -9.57 10.12
N ILE A 174 -4.47 -8.58 10.20
CA ILE A 174 -4.90 -7.99 11.48
C ILE A 174 -5.54 -9.04 12.39
N ALA A 175 -6.43 -9.88 11.86
CA ALA A 175 -7.06 -10.95 12.65
C ALA A 175 -6.03 -11.98 13.16
N SER A 176 -5.02 -12.30 12.33
CA SER A 176 -3.91 -13.18 12.71
C SER A 176 -3.03 -12.56 13.80
N GLU A 177 -2.67 -11.29 13.69
CA GLU A 177 -1.89 -10.54 14.67
C GLU A 177 -2.63 -10.41 16.01
N ALA A 178 -3.96 -10.27 15.97
CA ALA A 178 -4.82 -10.23 17.15
C ALA A 178 -5.17 -11.62 17.72
N HIS A 179 -4.65 -12.72 17.13
CA HIS A 179 -4.99 -14.10 17.47
C HIS A 179 -6.52 -14.38 17.49
N ALA A 180 -7.28 -13.69 16.66
CA ALA A 180 -8.74 -13.81 16.58
C ALA A 180 -9.11 -15.02 15.70
N THR A 181 -8.97 -16.25 16.21
CA THR A 181 -9.15 -17.50 15.44
C THR A 181 -10.46 -17.53 14.65
N GLU A 182 -11.60 -17.23 15.29
CA GLU A 182 -12.92 -17.28 14.64
C GLU A 182 -12.98 -16.34 13.43
N ARG A 183 -12.49 -15.10 13.60
CA ARG A 183 -12.43 -14.11 12.53
C ARG A 183 -11.46 -14.53 11.42
N THR A 184 -10.30 -15.08 11.77
CA THR A 184 -9.33 -15.62 10.80
C THR A 184 -9.98 -16.73 9.96
N CYS A 185 -10.72 -17.65 10.58
CA CYS A 185 -11.47 -18.69 9.89
C CYS A 185 -12.53 -18.10 8.96
N ALA A 186 -13.37 -17.19 9.44
CA ALA A 186 -14.40 -16.54 8.64
C ALA A 186 -13.80 -15.88 7.38
N ILE A 187 -12.74 -15.09 7.56
CA ILE A 187 -12.04 -14.42 6.46
C ILE A 187 -11.41 -15.42 5.49
N LEU A 188 -10.86 -16.54 5.96
CA LEU A 188 -10.23 -17.53 5.08
C LEU A 188 -11.25 -18.37 4.31
N PHE A 189 -12.40 -18.67 4.90
CA PHE A 189 -13.19 -19.83 4.51
C PHE A 189 -14.65 -19.56 4.14
N ASP A 190 -15.23 -18.41 4.50
CA ASP A 190 -16.65 -18.14 4.22
C ASP A 190 -16.91 -17.87 2.74
N THR A 191 -15.92 -17.35 2.04
CA THR A 191 -16.00 -17.03 0.61
C THR A 191 -14.74 -17.44 -0.14
N ASP A 192 -14.88 -17.77 -1.42
CA ASP A 192 -13.72 -18.12 -2.24
C ASP A 192 -12.80 -16.91 -2.49
N TRP A 193 -11.49 -17.16 -2.46
CA TRP A 193 -10.50 -16.16 -2.84
C TRP A 193 -10.49 -15.96 -4.36
N LYS A 194 -10.58 -14.72 -4.80
CA LYS A 194 -10.50 -14.36 -6.22
C LYS A 194 -9.04 -14.21 -6.64
N VAL A 195 -8.36 -15.35 -6.78
CA VAL A 195 -6.91 -15.44 -7.01
C VAL A 195 -6.44 -14.62 -8.23
N ALA A 196 -7.25 -14.53 -9.29
CA ALA A 196 -6.94 -13.73 -10.48
C ALA A 196 -6.82 -12.22 -10.18
N ALA A 197 -7.61 -11.70 -9.23
CA ALA A 197 -7.57 -10.31 -8.78
C ALA A 197 -6.74 -10.12 -7.51
N MET A 198 -6.03 -11.15 -7.05
CA MET A 198 -5.25 -11.09 -5.82
C MET A 198 -4.00 -10.23 -6.02
N PRO A 199 -3.82 -9.13 -5.27
CA PRO A 199 -2.65 -8.28 -5.40
C PRO A 199 -1.38 -8.93 -4.85
N ASP A 200 -1.50 -9.80 -3.83
CA ASP A 200 -0.36 -10.36 -3.11
C ASP A 200 -0.63 -11.81 -2.69
N ILE A 201 -0.14 -12.77 -3.48
CA ILE A 201 -0.36 -14.19 -3.20
C ILE A 201 0.56 -14.74 -2.11
N ALA A 202 1.73 -14.12 -1.93
CA ALA A 202 2.67 -14.49 -0.88
C ALA A 202 2.06 -14.21 0.48
N VAL A 203 1.47 -13.04 0.66
CA VAL A 203 0.73 -12.69 1.89
C VAL A 203 -0.38 -13.68 2.17
N LEU A 204 -1.21 -14.06 1.18
CA LEU A 204 -2.25 -15.08 1.40
C LEU A 204 -1.64 -16.42 1.84
N SER A 205 -0.59 -16.88 1.16
CA SER A 205 0.03 -18.18 1.41
C SER A 205 0.60 -18.27 2.83
N PHE A 206 1.33 -17.24 3.27
CA PHE A 206 1.92 -17.19 4.60
C PHE A 206 0.88 -16.93 5.70
N ALA A 207 -0.12 -16.08 5.45
CA ALA A 207 -1.21 -15.90 6.41
C ALA A 207 -2.02 -17.20 6.60
N ALA A 208 -2.26 -17.94 5.53
CA ALA A 208 -2.90 -19.26 5.61
C ALA A 208 -2.03 -20.28 6.34
N LEU A 209 -0.70 -20.26 6.15
CA LEU A 209 0.22 -21.14 6.88
C LEU A 209 0.15 -20.88 8.39
N ASN A 210 0.25 -19.60 8.78
CA ASN A 210 0.19 -19.18 10.19
C ASN A 210 -1.17 -19.51 10.82
N ALA A 211 -2.26 -19.29 10.09
CA ALA A 211 -3.60 -19.69 10.54
C ALA A 211 -3.71 -21.20 10.73
N GLY A 212 -3.14 -21.99 9.79
CA GLY A 212 -3.09 -23.44 9.91
C GLY A 212 -2.35 -23.91 11.16
N ASP A 213 -1.22 -23.29 11.47
CA ASP A 213 -0.43 -23.59 12.67
C ASP A 213 -1.20 -23.27 13.95
N LEU A 214 -1.87 -22.11 14.01
CA LEU A 214 -2.71 -21.73 15.15
C LEU A 214 -3.87 -22.72 15.35
N LEU A 215 -4.57 -23.08 14.26
CA LEU A 215 -5.70 -24.00 14.30
C LEU A 215 -5.27 -25.42 14.71
N LEU A 216 -4.11 -25.88 14.22
CA LEU A 216 -3.54 -27.16 14.60
C LEU A 216 -3.24 -27.22 16.10
N GLN A 217 -2.65 -26.17 16.66
CA GLN A 217 -2.37 -26.05 18.09
C GLN A 217 -3.64 -26.05 18.94
N GLN A 218 -4.71 -25.44 18.45
CA GLN A 218 -6.01 -25.34 19.13
C GLN A 218 -6.90 -26.59 18.94
N GLY A 219 -6.46 -27.58 18.18
CA GLY A 219 -7.23 -28.82 17.95
C GLY A 219 -8.25 -28.72 16.81
N HIS A 220 -8.31 -27.61 16.08
CA HIS A 220 -9.17 -27.39 14.92
C HIS A 220 -8.55 -28.03 13.67
N TYR A 221 -8.39 -29.36 13.68
CA TYR A 221 -7.62 -30.09 12.68
C TYR A 221 -8.21 -30.00 11.27
N SER A 222 -9.55 -29.93 11.17
CA SER A 222 -10.22 -29.88 9.87
C SER A 222 -9.98 -28.54 9.15
N GLU A 223 -10.00 -27.46 9.91
CA GLU A 223 -9.74 -26.10 9.48
C GLU A 223 -8.25 -25.88 9.23
N ALA A 224 -7.37 -26.45 10.06
CA ALA A 224 -5.93 -26.45 9.83
C ALA A 224 -5.58 -27.08 8.47
N VAL A 225 -6.18 -28.22 8.13
CA VAL A 225 -6.03 -28.84 6.81
C VAL A 225 -6.50 -27.91 5.69
N ARG A 226 -7.63 -27.21 5.86
CA ARG A 226 -8.13 -26.25 4.85
C ARG A 226 -7.18 -25.07 4.68
N ALA A 227 -6.61 -24.56 5.77
CA ALA A 227 -5.62 -23.49 5.75
C ALA A 227 -4.34 -23.91 5.03
N TYR A 228 -3.76 -25.07 5.35
CA TYR A 228 -2.55 -25.56 4.68
C TYR A 228 -2.75 -25.82 3.17
N ARG A 229 -3.98 -26.09 2.72
CA ARG A 229 -4.28 -26.21 1.27
C ARG A 229 -4.26 -24.87 0.53
N LEU A 230 -4.40 -23.75 1.25
CA LEU A 230 -4.27 -22.40 0.69
C LEU A 230 -2.80 -21.94 0.65
N THR A 231 -1.91 -22.59 1.42
CA THR A 231 -0.47 -22.35 1.36
C THR A 231 0.13 -23.03 0.14
N LEU A 232 0.77 -22.24 -0.72
CA LEU A 232 1.45 -22.77 -1.91
C LEU A 232 2.85 -23.29 -1.55
N PRO A 233 3.31 -24.40 -2.16
CA PRO A 233 4.72 -24.78 -2.15
C PRO A 233 5.61 -23.66 -2.68
N ARG A 234 6.86 -23.57 -2.21
CA ARG A 234 7.77 -22.45 -2.51
C ARG A 234 7.94 -22.20 -4.00
N THR A 235 8.21 -23.24 -4.77
CA THR A 235 8.44 -23.15 -6.22
C THR A 235 7.22 -22.62 -6.97
N ILE A 236 6.02 -23.11 -6.61
CA ILE A 236 4.75 -22.66 -7.18
C ILE A 236 4.46 -21.22 -6.77
N LEU A 237 4.71 -20.85 -5.51
CA LEU A 237 4.54 -19.50 -5.03
C LEU A 237 5.45 -18.51 -5.78
N MET A 238 6.73 -18.86 -5.95
CA MET A 238 7.70 -18.06 -6.71
C MET A 238 7.23 -17.83 -8.15
N GLN A 239 6.78 -18.88 -8.83
CA GLN A 239 6.24 -18.76 -10.18
C GLN A 239 5.07 -17.79 -10.23
N LYS A 240 4.09 -17.96 -9.32
CA LYS A 240 2.88 -17.12 -9.26
C LYS A 240 3.18 -15.67 -8.88
N GLN A 241 4.22 -15.42 -8.08
CA GLN A 241 4.66 -14.09 -7.73
C GLN A 241 5.35 -13.40 -8.91
N ARG A 242 6.19 -14.11 -9.67
CA ARG A 242 6.83 -13.60 -10.90
C ARG A 242 5.81 -13.25 -11.98
N GLU A 243 4.82 -14.12 -12.21
CA GLU A 243 3.72 -13.87 -13.15
C GLU A 243 2.99 -12.55 -12.82
N ARG A 244 2.70 -12.31 -11.53
CA ARG A 244 2.05 -11.07 -11.06
C ARG A 244 2.93 -9.84 -11.18
N LEU A 245 4.20 -9.95 -10.80
CA LEU A 245 5.16 -8.86 -10.93
C LEU A 245 5.26 -8.38 -12.38
N HIS A 246 5.39 -9.32 -13.32
CA HIS A 246 5.42 -9.01 -14.74
C HIS A 246 4.13 -8.32 -15.21
N ALA A 247 2.96 -8.85 -14.84
CA ALA A 247 1.68 -8.25 -15.21
C ALA A 247 1.51 -6.83 -14.64
N LEU A 248 1.94 -6.60 -13.39
CA LEU A 248 1.90 -5.27 -12.78
C LEU A 248 2.87 -4.30 -13.46
N GLN A 249 4.08 -4.74 -13.80
CA GLN A 249 5.05 -3.93 -14.55
C GLN A 249 4.50 -3.51 -15.91
N GLN A 250 3.88 -4.43 -16.65
CA GLN A 250 3.20 -4.12 -17.91
C GLN A 250 2.07 -3.11 -17.71
N THR A 251 1.22 -3.32 -16.70
CA THR A 251 0.13 -2.39 -16.37
C THR A 251 0.64 -0.99 -16.04
N ILE A 252 1.75 -0.86 -15.32
CA ILE A 252 2.37 0.43 -15.00
C ILE A 252 2.99 1.08 -16.25
N ALA A 253 3.59 0.29 -17.15
CA ALA A 253 4.15 0.80 -18.39
C ALA A 253 3.07 1.27 -19.38
N GLU A 254 1.92 0.59 -19.41
CA GLU A 254 0.75 0.90 -20.24
C GLU A 254 -0.18 1.95 -19.61
N GLN A 255 0.01 2.28 -18.33
CA GLN A 255 -0.83 3.24 -17.63
C GLN A 255 -0.83 4.59 -18.37
N SER A 256 -2.03 5.06 -18.69
CA SER A 256 -2.19 6.32 -19.43
C SER A 256 -1.59 7.49 -18.63
N LEU A 257 -1.13 8.52 -19.36
CA LEU A 257 -0.70 9.78 -18.78
C LEU A 257 -1.77 10.38 -17.82
N PHE A 258 -3.04 10.06 -18.05
CA PHE A 258 -4.21 10.55 -17.32
C PHE A 258 -4.55 9.77 -16.03
N ALA A 259 -3.84 8.68 -15.71
CA ALA A 259 -3.98 8.06 -14.40
C ALA A 259 -3.57 9.05 -13.30
N SER A 260 -4.37 9.16 -12.23
CA SER A 260 -4.07 10.10 -11.15
C SER A 260 -2.71 9.76 -10.52
N SER A 261 -1.97 10.78 -10.09
CA SER A 261 -0.66 10.61 -9.44
C SER A 261 -0.75 9.74 -8.18
N ILE A 262 -1.90 9.75 -7.52
CA ILE A 262 -2.22 8.90 -6.36
C ILE A 262 -2.19 7.43 -6.77
N TRP A 263 -2.87 7.05 -7.85
CA TRP A 263 -2.88 5.68 -8.36
C TRP A 263 -1.50 5.25 -8.86
N LYS A 264 -0.77 6.12 -9.57
CA LYS A 264 0.60 5.83 -10.01
C LYS A 264 1.51 5.49 -8.81
N ARG A 265 1.45 6.31 -7.76
CA ARG A 265 2.23 6.09 -6.53
C ARG A 265 1.83 4.78 -5.86
N HIS A 266 0.54 4.50 -5.74
CA HIS A 266 0.05 3.24 -5.16
C HIS A 266 0.55 2.02 -5.93
N SER A 267 0.46 2.03 -7.27
CA SER A 267 0.97 0.94 -8.12
C SER A 267 2.49 0.78 -7.99
N GLN A 268 3.26 1.87 -7.91
CA GLN A 268 4.71 1.83 -7.68
C GLN A 268 5.07 1.27 -6.31
N GLN A 269 4.34 1.65 -5.26
CA GLN A 269 4.52 1.09 -3.91
C GLN A 269 4.21 -0.41 -3.87
N LEU A 270 3.12 -0.83 -4.52
CA LEU A 270 2.78 -2.24 -4.67
C LEU A 270 3.90 -2.99 -5.40
N LEU A 271 4.41 -2.45 -6.51
CA LEU A 271 5.51 -3.05 -7.26
C LEU A 271 6.75 -3.23 -6.37
N ALA A 272 7.20 -2.17 -5.70
CA ALA A 272 8.36 -2.22 -4.81
C ALA A 272 8.19 -3.27 -3.69
N ARG A 273 6.99 -3.36 -3.10
CA ARG A 273 6.67 -4.37 -2.09
C ARG A 273 6.75 -5.79 -2.65
N LEU A 274 6.10 -6.05 -3.79
CA LEU A 274 6.08 -7.38 -4.41
C LEU A 274 7.49 -7.81 -4.85
N THR A 275 8.32 -6.86 -5.33
CA THR A 275 9.72 -7.12 -5.68
C THR A 275 10.52 -7.53 -4.45
N ARG A 276 10.42 -6.79 -3.35
CA ARG A 276 11.10 -7.13 -2.09
C ARG A 276 10.67 -8.49 -1.56
N GLN A 277 9.37 -8.81 -1.62
CA GLN A 277 8.86 -10.13 -1.23
C GLN A 277 9.42 -11.24 -2.11
N MET A 278 9.58 -11.01 -3.42
CA MET A 278 10.17 -11.97 -4.33
C MET A 278 11.64 -12.25 -3.97
N GLU A 279 12.42 -11.19 -3.72
CA GLU A 279 13.82 -11.33 -3.30
C GLU A 279 13.96 -12.09 -1.98
N LEU A 280 13.06 -11.85 -1.02
CA LEU A 280 13.03 -12.60 0.23
C LEU A 280 12.69 -14.07 -0.03
N LEU A 281 11.66 -14.35 -0.82
CA LEU A 281 11.23 -15.71 -1.14
C LEU A 281 12.33 -16.51 -1.86
N GLU A 282 13.11 -15.86 -2.72
CA GLU A 282 14.26 -16.45 -3.42
C GLU A 282 15.41 -16.84 -2.48
N LYS A 283 15.60 -16.11 -1.37
CA LYS A 283 16.66 -16.38 -0.39
C LYS A 283 16.22 -17.31 0.74
N MET A 284 14.92 -17.43 0.98
CA MET A 284 14.37 -18.31 2.01
C MET A 284 14.63 -19.78 1.68
N ASP A 285 14.94 -20.55 2.73
CA ASP A 285 14.97 -22.01 2.69
C ASP A 285 13.64 -22.58 2.20
N ASP A 286 13.70 -23.77 1.59
CA ASP A 286 12.48 -24.41 1.13
C ASP A 286 11.62 -24.87 2.31
N TYR A 287 10.51 -24.17 2.53
CA TYR A 287 9.53 -24.50 3.56
C TYR A 287 8.55 -25.59 3.12
N THR A 288 8.59 -26.04 1.86
CA THR A 288 7.68 -27.06 1.31
C THR A 288 7.68 -28.37 2.09
N PRO A 289 8.83 -28.95 2.51
CA PRO A 289 8.84 -30.17 3.33
C PRO A 289 8.10 -29.93 4.66
N GLY A 290 8.41 -28.81 5.31
CA GLY A 290 7.77 -28.42 6.57
C GLY A 290 6.28 -28.19 6.43
N LEU A 291 5.81 -27.63 5.32
CA LEU A 291 4.38 -27.49 5.01
C LEU A 291 3.71 -28.87 4.92
N TYR A 292 4.31 -29.82 4.18
CA TYR A 292 3.75 -31.16 4.05
C TYR A 292 3.75 -31.94 5.37
N LEU A 293 4.77 -31.77 6.22
CA LEU A 293 4.80 -32.38 7.55
C LEU A 293 3.66 -31.84 8.43
N ARG A 294 3.49 -30.52 8.50
CA ARG A 294 2.40 -29.88 9.25
C ARG A 294 1.02 -30.30 8.74
N ALA A 295 0.81 -30.30 7.42
CA ALA A 295 -0.42 -30.75 6.81
C ALA A 295 -0.68 -32.24 7.08
N GLY A 296 0.36 -33.09 6.99
CA GLY A 296 0.30 -34.51 7.32
C GLY A 296 -0.07 -34.75 8.79
N GLN A 297 0.50 -33.98 9.71
CA GLN A 297 0.14 -34.02 11.13
C GLN A 297 -1.32 -33.63 11.34
N ALA A 298 -1.80 -32.57 10.69
CA ALA A 298 -3.20 -32.17 10.78
C ALA A 298 -4.15 -33.26 10.25
N TYR A 299 -3.84 -33.91 9.13
CA TYR A 299 -4.61 -35.05 8.65
C TYR A 299 -4.59 -36.24 9.61
N LEU A 300 -3.42 -36.55 10.19
CA LEU A 300 -3.26 -37.65 11.14
C LEU A 300 -4.14 -37.45 12.38
N LEU A 301 -4.08 -36.25 12.97
CA LEU A 301 -4.88 -35.89 14.14
C LEU A 301 -6.37 -35.79 13.81
N ASN A 302 -6.72 -35.45 12.57
CA ASN A 302 -8.08 -35.53 12.05
C ASN A 302 -8.51 -36.94 11.59
N GLN A 303 -7.77 -37.98 11.95
CA GLN A 303 -8.04 -39.41 11.63
C GLN A 303 -8.09 -39.73 10.11
N ARG A 304 -7.49 -38.88 9.28
CA ARG A 304 -7.36 -39.05 7.83
C ARG A 304 -6.01 -39.68 7.48
N PHE A 305 -5.85 -40.94 7.88
CA PHE A 305 -4.57 -41.65 7.84
C PHE A 305 -3.99 -41.81 6.44
N ARG A 306 -4.84 -41.97 5.42
CA ARG A 306 -4.40 -42.15 4.03
C ARG A 306 -3.70 -40.90 3.51
N GLU A 307 -4.32 -39.75 3.71
CA GLU A 307 -3.81 -38.45 3.28
C GLU A 307 -2.53 -38.08 4.04
N ALA A 308 -2.50 -38.33 5.35
CA ALA A 308 -1.30 -38.16 6.16
C ALA A 308 -0.13 -39.04 5.63
N THR A 309 -0.41 -40.31 5.34
CA THR A 309 0.59 -41.25 4.80
C THR A 309 1.14 -40.79 3.46
N ILE A 310 0.28 -40.25 2.57
CA ILE A 310 0.71 -39.71 1.29
C ILE A 310 1.72 -38.59 1.51
N LEU A 311 1.39 -37.60 2.35
CA LEU A 311 2.27 -36.44 2.59
C LEU A 311 3.59 -36.83 3.26
N PHE A 312 3.56 -37.67 4.30
CA PHE A 312 4.79 -38.13 4.96
C PHE A 312 5.68 -38.93 4.01
N ARG A 313 5.09 -39.78 3.16
CA ARG A 313 5.83 -40.52 2.14
C ARG A 313 6.41 -39.59 1.08
N THR A 314 5.70 -38.55 0.66
CA THR A 314 6.22 -37.53 -0.26
C THR A 314 7.46 -36.89 0.34
N VAL A 315 7.39 -36.44 1.60
CA VAL A 315 8.56 -35.85 2.27
C VAL A 315 9.73 -36.83 2.33
N ALA A 316 9.49 -38.07 2.76
CA ALA A 316 10.54 -39.07 2.92
C ALA A 316 11.15 -39.62 1.61
N ARG A 317 10.53 -39.37 0.46
CA ARG A 317 10.99 -39.89 -0.85
C ARG A 317 11.50 -38.82 -1.79
N THR A 318 11.24 -37.55 -1.52
CA THR A 318 11.71 -36.45 -2.36
C THR A 318 13.13 -36.09 -1.93
N ALA A 319 14.11 -36.46 -2.75
CA ALA A 319 15.54 -36.22 -2.47
C ALA A 319 15.90 -34.72 -2.36
N GLU A 320 15.11 -33.84 -2.98
CA GLU A 320 15.28 -32.38 -2.89
C GLU A 320 14.98 -31.82 -1.49
N PHE A 321 14.44 -32.65 -0.59
CA PHE A 321 14.08 -32.27 0.78
C PHE A 321 15.07 -32.77 1.84
N GLU A 322 16.16 -33.44 1.43
CA GLU A 322 17.28 -33.83 2.30
C GLU A 322 18.24 -32.66 2.57
#